data_AF-A0A972UYE4-F1
#
_entry.id   AF-A0A972UYE4-F1
#
_cell.length_a   1.000
_cell.length_b   1.000
_cell.length_c   1.000
_cell.angle_alpha   90.00
_cell.angle_beta   90.00
_cell.angle_gamma   90.00
#
_symmetry.space_group_name_H-M   'P 1'
#
loop_
_entity.id
_entity.type
_entity.pdbx_description
1 polymer ?
#
loop_
_entity_poly.entity_id
_entity_poly.type
_entity_poly.pdbx_seq_one_letter_code
_entity_poly.pdbx_strand_id
1 'polypeptide(L)'
;GEDWEINTGQAIPLGGIVVNRNLPEKIKNKINRVLKRSIEFAFENPKESCQFVKKHAQKLDDEVINKHISLYVNQFSVSLGEKGRMAINMLFGKAFESGIIKKMPEDIFIK
;
A
#
# COMPACT_ATOMS: atom_id res chain seq x y z
N GLY A 1 -4.35 8.12 12.48
CA GLY A 1 -4.08 8.65 11.12
C GLY A 1 -3.78 10.12 11.24
N GLU A 2 -4.78 10.88 11.66
CA GLU A 2 -4.68 12.31 11.97
C GLU A 2 -3.52 12.65 12.93
N ASP A 3 -3.41 11.96 14.07
CA ASP A 3 -2.29 12.17 14.99
C ASP A 3 -0.92 11.95 14.36
N TRP A 4 -0.79 10.98 13.45
CA TRP A 4 0.46 10.71 12.75
C TRP A 4 0.81 11.85 11.80
N GLU A 5 -0.17 12.33 11.05
CA GLU A 5 0.00 13.43 10.11
C GLU A 5 0.35 14.73 10.84
N ILE A 6 -0.33 15.04 11.96
CA ILE A 6 -0.01 16.20 12.81
C ILE A 6 1.43 16.13 13.32
N ASN A 7 1.88 14.97 13.80
CA ASN A 7 3.20 14.83 14.42
C ASN A 7 4.36 14.66 13.42
N THR A 8 4.09 14.28 12.17
CA THR A 8 5.14 13.94 11.19
C THR A 8 5.07 14.72 9.89
N GLY A 9 3.93 15.33 9.57
CA GLY A 9 3.66 15.91 8.27
C GLY A 9 3.67 14.91 7.11
N GLN A 10 3.61 13.60 7.39
CA GLN A 10 3.67 12.53 6.40
C GLN A 10 2.38 11.71 6.42
N ALA A 11 2.03 11.13 5.27
CA ALA A 11 0.98 10.12 5.19
C ALA A 11 1.35 8.91 6.05
N ILE A 12 0.37 8.29 6.72
CA ILE A 12 0.60 7.08 7.52
C ILE A 12 0.70 5.84 6.62
N PRO A 13 1.80 5.07 6.65
CA PRO A 13 1.86 3.79 5.96
C PRO A 13 0.99 2.75 6.70
N LEU A 14 -0.09 2.29 6.07
CA LEU A 14 -1.05 1.36 6.69
C LEU A 14 -0.82 -0.10 6.30
N GLY A 15 -0.37 -0.34 5.06
CA GLY A 15 -0.17 -1.68 4.53
C GLY A 15 0.78 -1.67 3.35
N GLY A 16 1.36 -2.83 3.07
CA GLY A 16 2.27 -3.04 1.94
C GLY A 16 2.16 -4.47 1.43
N ILE A 17 2.36 -4.64 0.11
CA ILE A 17 2.47 -5.96 -0.49
C ILE A 17 3.95 -6.37 -0.45
N VAL A 18 4.23 -7.51 0.16
CA VAL A 18 5.58 -8.03 0.32
C VAL A 18 5.82 -9.25 -0.56
N VAL A 19 7.05 -9.41 -1.03
CA VAL A 19 7.49 -10.55 -1.85
C VAL A 19 8.63 -11.29 -1.16
N ASN A 20 8.65 -12.61 -1.26
CA ASN A 20 9.71 -13.43 -0.67
C ASN A 20 11.08 -13.08 -1.28
N ARG A 21 12.08 -12.80 -0.43
CA ARG A 21 13.45 -12.42 -0.83
C ARG A 21 14.17 -13.52 -1.61
N ASN A 22 13.79 -14.79 -1.43
CA ASN A 22 14.41 -15.93 -2.10
C ASN A 22 13.97 -16.09 -3.57
N LEU A 23 12.97 -15.33 -4.04
CA LEU A 23 12.56 -15.38 -5.44
C LEU A 23 13.59 -14.68 -6.34
N PRO A 24 13.76 -15.12 -7.61
CA PRO A 24 14.62 -14.41 -8.55
C PRO A 24 14.15 -12.97 -8.78
N GLU A 25 15.09 -12.03 -8.96
CA GLU A 25 14.77 -10.60 -9.20
C GLU A 25 13.81 -10.40 -10.38
N LYS A 26 13.98 -11.17 -11.45
CA LYS A 26 13.07 -11.15 -12.60
C LYS A 26 11.62 -11.46 -12.22
N ILE A 27 11.41 -12.35 -11.25
CA ILE A 27 10.08 -12.72 -10.75
C ILE A 27 9.53 -11.60 -9.85
N LYS A 28 10.34 -11.05 -8.95
CA LYS A 28 9.94 -9.91 -8.10
C LYS A 28 9.48 -8.71 -8.94
N ASN A 29 10.27 -8.36 -9.97
CA ASN A 29 9.95 -7.25 -10.87
C ASN A 29 8.73 -7.54 -11.74
N LYS A 30 8.53 -8.80 -12.15
CA LYS A 30 7.30 -9.21 -12.84
C LYS A 30 6.07 -9.04 -11.95
N ILE A 31 6.15 -9.48 -10.69
CA ILE A 31 5.05 -9.32 -9.70
C ILE A 31 4.74 -7.84 -9.51
N ASN A 32 5.75 -7.01 -9.24
CA ASN A 32 5.57 -5.56 -9.06
C ASN A 32 4.85 -4.90 -10.24
N ARG A 33 5.29 -5.20 -11.48
CA ARG A 33 4.67 -4.67 -12.70
C ARG A 33 3.22 -5.15 -12.88
N VAL A 34 2.94 -6.43 -12.61
CA VAL A 34 1.60 -7.00 -12.77
C VAL A 34 0.63 -6.43 -11.74
N LEU A 35 1.07 -6.26 -10.48
CA LEU A 35 0.27 -5.62 -9.44
C LEU A 35 -0.07 -4.18 -9.80
N LYS A 36 0.93 -3.39 -10.22
CA LYS A 36 0.71 -2.01 -10.67
C LYS A 36 -0.35 -1.96 -11.77
N ARG A 37 -0.20 -2.77 -12.82
CA ARG A 37 -1.18 -2.87 -13.92
C ARG A 37 -2.57 -3.28 -13.46
N SER A 38 -2.67 -4.20 -12.49
CA SER A 38 -3.94 -4.63 -11.94
C SER A 38 -4.68 -3.49 -11.24
N ILE A 39 -3.94 -2.63 -10.53
CA ILE A 39 -4.50 -1.47 -9.83
C ILE A 39 -4.90 -0.39 -10.84
N GLU A 40 -4.04 -0.08 -11.81
CA GLU A 40 -4.34 0.85 -12.91
C GLU A 40 -5.60 0.42 -13.68
N PHE A 41 -5.72 -0.86 -14.00
CA PHE A 41 -6.91 -1.41 -14.66
C PHE A 41 -8.17 -1.22 -13.82
N ALA A 42 -8.10 -1.45 -12.51
CA ALA A 42 -9.24 -1.27 -11.60
C ALA A 42 -9.64 0.21 -11.47
N PHE A 43 -8.70 1.15 -11.57
CA PHE A 43 -8.99 2.59 -11.61
C PHE A 43 -9.72 2.99 -12.89
N GLU A 44 -9.28 2.48 -14.04
CA GLU A 44 -9.92 2.75 -15.33
C GLU A 44 -11.28 2.05 -15.46
N ASN A 45 -11.46 0.92 -14.76
CA ASN A 45 -12.63 0.05 -14.89
C ASN A 45 -13.23 -0.32 -13.51
N PRO A 46 -13.72 0.64 -12.71
CA PRO A 46 -14.15 0.40 -11.33
C PRO A 46 -15.33 -0.57 -11.18
N LYS A 47 -16.12 -0.76 -12.24
CA LYS A 47 -17.26 -1.69 -12.26
C LYS A 47 -16.84 -3.16 -12.42
N GLU A 48 -15.69 -3.44 -13.03
CA GLU A 48 -15.23 -4.79 -13.37
C GLU A 48 -14.91 -5.63 -12.12
N SER A 49 -14.43 -5.00 -11.06
CA SER A 49 -14.15 -5.67 -9.78
C SER A 49 -15.37 -5.73 -8.85
N CYS A 50 -16.45 -5.04 -9.17
CA CYS A 50 -17.57 -4.81 -8.25
C CYS A 50 -18.25 -6.10 -7.79
N GLN A 51 -18.53 -7.03 -8.71
CA GLN A 51 -19.15 -8.32 -8.36
C GLN A 51 -18.25 -9.14 -7.42
N PHE A 52 -16.95 -9.15 -7.67
CA PHE A 52 -15.98 -9.82 -6.82
C PHE A 52 -15.94 -9.18 -5.43
N VAL A 53 -15.87 -7.85 -5.36
CA VAL A 53 -15.86 -7.11 -4.09
C VAL A 53 -17.14 -7.39 -3.29
N LYS A 54 -18.33 -7.31 -3.90
CA LYS A 54 -19.61 -7.60 -3.22
C LYS A 54 -19.67 -9.01 -2.65
N LYS A 55 -19.15 -10.01 -3.37
CA LYS A 55 -19.09 -11.38 -2.88
C LYS A 55 -18.31 -11.51 -1.56
N HIS A 56 -17.29 -10.67 -1.37
CA HIS A 56 -16.44 -10.65 -0.18
C HIS A 56 -16.86 -9.59 0.86
N ALA A 57 -17.78 -8.69 0.52
CA ALA A 57 -18.28 -7.60 1.36
C ALA A 57 -19.82 -7.59 1.46
N GLN A 58 -20.44 -8.77 1.56
CA GLN A 58 -21.89 -8.99 1.38
C GLN A 58 -22.82 -8.16 2.27
N LYS A 59 -22.31 -7.60 3.37
CA LYS A 59 -23.10 -6.83 4.35
C LYS A 59 -23.00 -5.31 4.15
N LEU A 60 -22.23 -4.84 3.17
CA LEU A 60 -22.02 -3.42 2.92
C LEU A 60 -22.79 -2.98 1.69
N ASP A 61 -23.47 -1.84 1.80
CA ASP A 61 -24.09 -1.19 0.65
C ASP A 61 -23.04 -0.72 -0.35
N ASP A 62 -23.44 -0.63 -1.63
CA ASP A 62 -22.56 -0.21 -2.73
C ASP A 62 -21.87 1.13 -2.46
N GLU A 63 -22.59 2.08 -1.85
CA GLU A 63 -22.03 3.39 -1.50
C GLU A 63 -20.93 3.27 -0.44
N VAL A 64 -21.11 2.40 0.55
CA VAL A 64 -20.12 2.16 1.62
C VAL A 64 -18.88 1.46 1.06
N ILE A 65 -19.08 0.50 0.16
CA ILE A 65 -17.99 -0.18 -0.56
C ILE A 65 -17.17 0.84 -1.36
N ASN A 66 -17.83 1.70 -2.13
CA ASN A 66 -17.15 2.69 -2.95
C ASN A 66 -16.38 3.70 -2.09
N LYS A 67 -16.97 4.21 -1.00
CA LYS A 67 -16.27 5.07 -0.04
C LYS A 67 -15.04 4.39 0.57
N HIS A 68 -15.16 3.12 0.92
CA HIS A 68 -14.05 2.34 1.45
C HIS A 68 -12.91 2.19 0.44
N ILE A 69 -13.23 1.84 -0.81
CA ILE A 69 -12.24 1.74 -1.89
C ILE A 69 -11.56 3.08 -2.12
N SER A 70 -12.31 4.18 -2.25
CA SER A 70 -11.74 5.51 -2.48
C SER A 70 -10.83 5.99 -1.35
N LEU A 71 -11.09 5.58 -0.10
CA LEU A 71 -10.26 5.95 1.04
C LEU A 71 -8.89 5.25 1.02
N TYR A 72 -8.87 3.95 0.68
CA TYR A 72 -7.66 3.11 0.80
C TYR A 72 -6.92 2.86 -0.51
N VAL A 73 -7.60 3.00 -1.65
CA VAL A 73 -7.04 2.78 -2.98
C VAL A 73 -6.85 4.13 -3.66
N ASN A 74 -5.60 4.60 -3.69
CA ASN A 74 -5.23 5.91 -4.22
C ASN A 74 -3.89 5.83 -4.96
N GLN A 75 -3.28 6.98 -5.28
CA GLN A 75 -2.02 7.03 -6.03
C GLN A 75 -0.88 6.25 -5.37
N PHE A 76 -0.83 6.19 -4.03
CA PHE A 76 0.16 5.39 -3.31
C PHE A 76 0.01 3.89 -3.54
N SER A 77 -1.20 3.42 -3.87
CA SER A 77 -1.45 2.03 -4.26
C SER A 77 -0.84 1.71 -5.62
N VAL A 78 -0.83 2.65 -6.57
CA VAL A 78 -0.19 2.49 -7.89
C VAL A 78 1.33 2.56 -7.76
N SER A 79 1.82 3.54 -7.02
CA SER A 79 3.24 3.74 -6.75
C SER A 79 3.41 4.61 -5.52
N LEU A 80 4.27 4.19 -4.61
CA LEU A 80 4.62 4.97 -3.42
C LEU A 80 5.21 6.34 -3.77
N GLY A 81 5.90 6.45 -4.92
CA GLY A 81 6.69 7.64 -5.26
C GLY A 81 7.74 7.96 -4.20
N GLU A 82 8.25 9.18 -4.21
CA GLU A 82 9.22 9.64 -3.21
C GLU A 82 8.55 9.83 -1.84
N LYS A 83 7.39 10.51 -1.81
CA LYS A 83 6.65 10.80 -0.57
C LYS A 83 6.26 9.54 0.20
N GLY A 84 5.73 8.51 -0.47
CA GLY A 84 5.38 7.25 0.19
C GLY A 84 6.59 6.49 0.72
N ARG A 85 7.73 6.55 0.02
CA ARG A 85 9.00 5.96 0.51
C ARG A 85 9.54 6.71 1.73
N MET A 86 9.47 8.04 1.73
CA MET A 86 9.83 8.86 2.89
C MET A 86 8.94 8.55 4.10
N ALA A 87 7.62 8.43 3.90
CA ALA A 87 6.68 8.06 4.96
C ALA A 87 7.02 6.70 5.60
N ILE A 88 7.37 5.71 4.79
CA ILE A 88 7.80 4.38 5.29
C ILE A 88 9.12 4.46 6.05
N ASN A 89 10.10 5.20 5.53
CA ASN A 89 11.38 5.40 6.22
C ASN A 89 11.19 6.13 7.56
N MET A 90 10.31 7.13 7.62
CA MET A 90 9.95 7.84 8.84
C MET A 90 9.32 6.88 9.86
N LEU A 91 8.42 6.00 9.41
CA LEU A 91 7.81 4.99 10.27
C LEU A 91 8.84 4.05 10.90
N PHE A 92 9.75 3.50 10.10
CA PHE A 92 10.82 2.67 10.64
C PHE A 92 11.80 3.42 11.52
N GLY A 93 12.12 4.68 11.18
CA GLY A 93 12.96 5.56 12.01
C GLY A 93 12.37 5.75 13.40
N LYS A 94 11.08 6.13 13.50
CA LYS A 94 10.39 6.26 14.80
C LYS A 94 10.31 4.94 15.55
N ALA A 95 10.09 3.81 14.86
CA ALA A 95 10.07 2.49 15.50
C ALA A 95 11.44 2.11 16.07
N PHE A 96 12.52 2.50 15.40
CA PHE A 96 13.89 2.29 15.86
C PHE A 96 14.23 3.18 17.06
N GLU A 97 13.94 4.48 16.98
CA GLU A 97 14.11 5.44 18.09
C GLU A 97 13.34 5.02 19.34
N SER A 98 12.13 4.46 19.16
CA SER A 98 11.28 3.98 20.26
C SER A 98 11.69 2.60 20.79
N GLY A 99 12.73 1.97 20.22
CA GLY A 99 13.20 0.64 20.63
C GLY A 99 12.29 -0.53 20.24
N ILE A 100 11.27 -0.31 19.40
CA ILE A 100 10.35 -1.36 18.90
C ILE A 100 11.11 -2.32 17.98
N ILE A 101 12.02 -1.80 17.18
CA ILE A 101 12.93 -2.59 16.33
C ILE A 101 14.38 -2.33 16.71
N LYS A 102 15.21 -3.38 16.62
CA LYS A 102 16.64 -3.32 17.02
C LYS A 102 17.58 -2.87 15.91
N LYS A 103 17.15 -2.93 14.65
CA LYS A 103 17.93 -2.57 13.48
C LYS A 103 17.02 -1.97 12.42
N MET A 104 17.50 -0.95 11.72
CA MET A 104 16.82 -0.40 10.54
C MET A 104 16.80 -1.44 9.41
N PRO A 105 15.64 -1.67 8.77
CA PRO A 105 15.55 -2.58 7.66
C PRO A 105 16.27 -2.03 6.42
N GLU A 106 17.08 -2.88 5.80
CA GLU A 106 17.77 -2.61 4.54
C GLU A 106 16.97 -3.18 3.36
N ASP A 107 17.10 -2.55 2.19
CA ASP A 107 16.47 -2.97 0.92
C ASP A 107 14.96 -3.23 1.06
N ILE A 108 14.25 -2.25 1.62
CA ILE A 108 12.80 -2.33 1.89
C ILE A 108 12.00 -2.42 0.58
N PHE A 109 12.49 -1.81 -0.49
CA PHE A 109 11.77 -1.66 -1.74
C PHE A 109 12.38 -2.52 -2.85
N ILE A 110 11.52 -3.03 -3.72
CA ILE A 110 11.93 -3.67 -4.98
C ILE A 110 12.68 -2.63 -5.84
N LYS A 111 13.75 -3.09 -6.51
CA LYS A 111 14.63 -2.29 -7.38
C LYS A 111 14.04 -2.11 -8.77
#